data_AF-A0A838NGB1-F1
#
_entry.id   AF-A0A838NGB1-F1
#
_cell.length_a   1.000
_cell.length_b   1.000
_cell.length_c   1.000
_cell.angle_alpha   90.00
_cell.angle_beta   90.00
_cell.angle_gamma   90.00
#
_symmetry.space_group_name_H-M   'P 1'
#
loop_
_entity.id
_entity.type
_entity.pdbx_description
1 polymer ?
#
loop_
_entity_poly.entity_id
_entity_poly.type
_entity_poly.pdbx_seq_one_letter_code
_entity_poly.pdbx_strand_id
1 'polypeptide(L)' 'VTASEGAAGPRDRVRPEERDAVLGVLREEGLAFSYEPVLADAVRRTLEGNATDDLVLLLGAQGMDHAAELTKGLLG' A
#
# COMPACT_ATOMS: atom_id res chain seq x y z
N VAL A 1 -1.73 4.07 -0.41
CA VAL A 1 -2.85 3.13 -0.16
C VAL A 1 -2.79 2.03 -1.19
N THR A 2 -3.05 0.78 -0.81
CA THR A 2 -3.03 -0.37 -1.73
C THR A 2 -4.12 -1.38 -1.38
N ALA A 3 -4.59 -2.13 -2.37
CA ALA A 3 -5.45 -3.30 -2.18
C ALA A 3 -4.65 -4.58 -1.95
N SER A 4 -3.31 -4.49 -1.92
CA SER A 4 -2.40 -5.62 -1.79
C SER A 4 -2.66 -6.71 -2.83
N GLU A 5 -3.03 -6.34 -4.06
CA GLU A 5 -3.22 -7.30 -5.14
C GLU A 5 -1.92 -8.09 -5.38
N GLY A 6 -2.06 -9.40 -5.60
CA GLY A 6 -0.93 -10.34 -5.67
C GLY A 6 -0.47 -10.89 -4.30
N ALA A 7 -0.83 -10.24 -3.19
CA ALA A 7 -0.52 -10.71 -1.83
C ALA A 7 -1.77 -11.09 -1.03
N ALA A 8 -2.92 -10.48 -1.32
CA ALA A 8 -4.19 -10.81 -0.67
C ALA A 8 -4.75 -12.16 -1.16
N GLY A 9 -5.24 -12.98 -0.22
CA GLY A 9 -5.92 -14.24 -0.52
C GLY A 9 -7.33 -14.03 -1.09
N PRO A 10 -7.99 -15.08 -1.62
CA PRO A 10 -9.30 -14.96 -2.26
C PRO A 10 -10.41 -14.40 -1.36
N ARG A 11 -10.32 -14.61 -0.04
CA ARG A 11 -11.29 -14.11 0.94
C ARG A 11 -11.06 -12.66 1.34
N ASP A 12 -9.87 -12.15 1.07
CA ASP A 12 -9.40 -10.81 1.48
C ASP A 12 -9.25 -9.88 0.26
N ARG A 13 -9.71 -10.32 -0.92
CA ARG A 13 -9.69 -9.51 -2.13
C ARG A 13 -10.66 -8.34 -1.98
N VAL A 14 -10.09 -7.14 -1.97
CA VAL A 14 -10.85 -5.88 -1.94
C VAL A 14 -11.73 -5.77 -3.18
N ARG A 15 -13.02 -5.54 -2.98
CA ARG A 15 -13.97 -5.29 -4.06
C ARG A 15 -14.00 -3.81 -4.46
N PRO A 16 -14.46 -3.48 -5.67
CA PRO A 16 -14.55 -2.10 -6.13
C PRO A 16 -15.30 -1.18 -5.16
N GLU A 17 -16.42 -1.65 -4.59
CA GLU A 17 -17.24 -0.84 -3.68
C GLU A 17 -16.52 -0.54 -2.36
N GLU A 18 -15.74 -1.50 -1.85
CA GLU A 18 -14.94 -1.34 -0.63
C GLU A 18 -13.79 -0.36 -0.84
N ARG A 19 -13.09 -0.49 -1.98
CA ARG A 19 -12.07 0.48 -2.39
C ARG A 19 -12.68 1.87 -2.48
N ASP A 20 -13.78 2.02 -3.20
CA ASP A 20 -14.38 3.32 -3.47
C ASP A 20 -14.90 3.98 -2.19
N ALA A 21 -15.43 3.20 -1.24
CA ALA A 21 -15.80 3.69 0.08
C ALA A 21 -14.58 4.25 0.85
N VAL A 22 -13.48 3.51 0.92
CA VAL A 22 -12.26 3.95 1.64
C VAL A 22 -11.64 5.18 0.97
N LEU A 23 -11.42 5.13 -0.34
CA LEU A 23 -10.83 6.24 -1.08
C LEU A 23 -11.77 7.45 -1.17
N GLY A 24 -13.08 7.24 -1.09
CA GLY A 24 -14.09 8.30 -0.96
C GLY A 24 -13.85 9.12 0.30
N VAL A 25 -13.80 8.47 1.46
CA VAL A 25 -13.56 9.14 2.75
C VAL A 25 -12.23 9.91 2.76
N LEU A 26 -11.14 9.31 2.27
CA LEU A 26 -9.84 10.01 2.22
C LEU A 26 -9.91 11.28 1.36
N ARG A 27 -10.66 11.26 0.26
CA ARG A 27 -10.87 12.44 -0.60
C ARG A 27 -11.76 13.48 0.08
N GLU A 28 -12.84 13.06 0.71
CA GLU A 28 -13.78 13.94 1.41
C GLU A 28 -13.11 14.70 2.56
N GLU A 29 -12.22 14.03 3.30
CA GLU A 29 -11.41 14.62 4.37
C GLU A 29 -10.21 15.44 3.84
N GLY A 30 -10.02 15.53 2.52
CA GLY A 30 -8.93 16.29 1.91
C GLY A 30 -7.53 15.73 2.19
N LEU A 31 -7.41 14.44 2.52
CA LEU A 31 -6.14 13.79 2.81
C LEU A 31 -5.36 13.52 1.52
N ALA A 32 -4.08 13.86 1.51
CA ALA A 32 -3.19 13.52 0.40
C ALA A 32 -2.87 12.02 0.43
N PHE A 33 -3.20 11.31 -0.65
CA PHE A 33 -2.82 9.91 -0.82
C PHE A 33 -2.58 9.56 -2.29
N SER A 34 -1.77 8.54 -2.52
CA SER A 34 -1.73 7.80 -3.79
C SER A 34 -2.33 6.41 -3.59
N TYR A 35 -3.01 5.90 -4.61
CA TYR A 35 -3.52 4.53 -4.64
C TYR A 35 -2.77 3.73 -5.70
N GLU A 36 -2.20 2.60 -5.27
CA GLU A 36 -1.57 1.61 -6.15
C GLU A 36 -2.15 0.22 -5.81
N PRO A 37 -2.87 -0.45 -6.73
CA PRO A 37 -3.59 -1.68 -6.40
C PRO A 37 -2.67 -2.84 -6.03
N VAL A 38 -1.53 -2.96 -6.71
CA VAL A 38 -0.54 -4.03 -6.54
C VAL A 38 0.44 -3.67 -5.43
N LEU A 39 0.68 -4.60 -4.50
CA LEU A 39 1.55 -4.36 -3.33
C LEU A 39 2.98 -3.97 -3.72
N ALA A 40 3.55 -4.68 -4.70
CA ALA A 40 4.93 -4.46 -5.13
C ALA A 40 5.14 -3.07 -5.74
N ASP A 41 4.16 -2.59 -6.51
CA ASP A 41 4.22 -1.27 -7.13
C ASP A 41 4.01 -0.17 -6.08
N ALA A 42 3.13 -0.40 -5.11
CA ALA A 42 2.96 0.50 -3.97
C ALA A 42 4.26 0.67 -3.16
N VAL A 43 4.93 -0.44 -2.82
CA VAL A 43 6.21 -0.43 -2.09
C VAL A 43 7.28 0.31 -2.89
N ARG A 44 7.44 -0.02 -4.18
CA ARG A 44 8.44 0.63 -5.04
C ARG A 44 8.22 2.13 -5.11
N ARG A 45 6.99 2.56 -5.38
CA ARG A 45 6.62 3.97 -5.45
C ARG A 45 6.84 4.70 -4.13
N THR A 46 6.57 4.05 -3.00
CA THR A 46 6.86 4.62 -1.69
C THR A 46 8.36 4.84 -1.54
N LEU A 47 9.20 3.84 -1.80
CA LEU A 47 10.66 3.96 -1.60
C LEU A 47 11.33 4.96 -2.54
N GLU A 48 10.90 5.06 -3.80
CA GLU A 48 11.43 6.03 -4.76
C GLU A 48 11.23 7.49 -4.34
N GLY A 49 10.26 7.76 -3.45
CA GLY A 49 9.93 9.10 -2.98
C GLY A 49 10.56 9.52 -1.64
N ASN A 50 11.36 8.67 -1.00
CA ASN A 50 11.91 8.91 0.35
C ASN A 50 13.44 9.08 0.34
N ALA A 51 13.96 9.80 1.32
CA ALA A 51 15.39 9.96 1.59
C ALA A 51 15.91 8.93 2.61
N THR A 52 17.23 8.82 2.74
CA THR A 52 17.93 7.83 3.59
C THR A 52 17.52 7.87 5.07
N ASP A 53 17.02 9.01 5.56
CA ASP A 53 16.63 9.21 6.96
C ASP A 53 15.11 9.28 7.17
N ASP A 54 14.31 9.04 6.13
CA ASP A 54 12.86 9.05 6.23
C ASP A 54 12.35 7.76 6.88
N LEU A 55 11.33 7.91 7.73
CA LEU A 55 10.63 6.77 8.32
C LEU A 55 9.50 6.31 7.41
N VAL A 56 9.66 5.11 6.84
CA VAL A 56 8.60 4.43 6.10
C VAL A 56 7.85 3.48 7.03
N LEU A 57 6.53 3.70 7.18
CA LEU A 57 5.65 2.83 7.94
C LEU A 57 4.82 1.96 7.00
N LEU A 58 5.00 0.64 7.09
CA LEU A 58 4.18 -0.35 6.39
C LEU A 58 3.03 -0.76 7.31
N LEU A 59 1.83 -0.24 7.05
CA LEU A 59 0.65 -0.44 7.89
C LEU A 59 -0.49 -1.08 7.10
N GLY A 60 -1.11 -2.11 7.67
CA GLY A 60 -2.23 -2.82 7.06
C GLY A 60 -2.49 -4.16 7.73
N ALA A 61 -3.68 -4.72 7.47
CA ALA A 61 -4.08 -6.01 8.04
C ALA A 61 -3.47 -7.22 7.31
N GLN A 62 -3.21 -7.10 6.00
CA GLN A 62 -2.75 -8.19 5.14
C GLN A 62 -1.61 -7.73 4.23
N GLY A 63 -0.64 -8.62 4.01
CA GLY A 63 0.48 -8.40 3.09
C GLY A 63 1.64 -7.57 3.64
N MET A 64 1.60 -7.11 4.89
CA MET A 64 2.67 -6.25 5.45
C MET A 64 3.99 -7.00 5.68
N ASP A 65 3.94 -8.28 6.05
CA ASP A 65 5.16 -9.12 6.11
C ASP A 65 5.80 -9.23 4.73
N HIS A 66 5.00 -9.44 3.69
CA HIS A 66 5.47 -9.47 2.31
C HIS A 66 6.01 -8.10 1.86
N ALA A 67 5.34 -7.02 2.25
CA ALA A 67 5.80 -5.66 1.99
C ALA A 67 7.17 -5.40 2.64
N ALA A 68 7.38 -5.87 3.87
CA ALA A 68 8.66 -5.74 4.56
C ALA A 68 9.79 -6.48 3.83
N GLU A 69 9.53 -7.70 3.34
CA GLU A 69 10.50 -8.45 2.54
C GLU A 69 10.81 -7.77 1.20
N LEU A 70 9.78 -7.26 0.51
CA LEU A 70 9.98 -6.46 -0.72
C LEU A 70 10.84 -5.22 -0.45
N THR A 71 10.56 -4.51 0.65
CA THR A 71 11.32 -3.31 1.04
C THR A 71 12.77 -3.64 1.30
N LYS A 72 13.07 -4.70 2.06
CA LYS A 72 14.46 -5.15 2.29
C LYS A 72 15.16 -5.48 0.98
N GLY A 73 14.51 -6.22 0.09
CA GLY A 73 15.07 -6.57 -1.22
C GLY A 73 15.39 -5.36 -2.12
N LEU A 74 14.68 -4.24 -1.94
CA LEU A 74 14.90 -3.00 -2.68
C LEU A 74 15.95 -2.09 -2.04
N LEU A 75 16.17 -2.17 -0.72
CA LEU A 75 17.12 -1.34 0.01
C LEU A 75 18.51 -1.96 0.17
N GLY A 76 18.66 -3.28 -0.05
CA GLY A 76 19.91 -4.03 0.10
C GLY A 76 20.15 -4.50 1.53
#